data_AF-A0A3B1IRH2-F1
#
_entry.id   AF-A0A3B1IRH2-F1
#
_cell.length_a   1.000
_cell.length_b   1.000
_cell.length_c   1.000
_cell.angle_alpha   90.00
_cell.angle_beta   90.00
_cell.angle_gamma   90.00
#
_symmetry.space_group_name_H-M   'P 1'
#
loop_
_entity.id
_entity.type
_entity.pdbx_description
1 polymer ?
#
loop_
_entity_poly.entity_id
_entity_poly.type
_entity_poly.pdbx_seq_one_letter_code
_entity_poly.pdbx_strand_id
1 'polypeptide(L)' 'IKSRFLPRQRVVDLWKDGKSEGSIGQELRMPKSTVHSIIVKYRLSNTVENLPRNGRPQKALTGYKQRRKA' A
#
# COMPACT_ATOMS: atom_id res chain seq x y z
N ILE A 1 18.54 -16.53 -4.12
CA ILE A 1 18.08 -15.79 -2.91
C ILE A 1 18.27 -14.30 -3.16
N LYS A 2 17.42 -13.68 -4.02
CA LYS A 2 17.38 -12.21 -4.07
C LYS A 2 16.43 -11.79 -2.98
N SER A 3 16.97 -11.25 -1.88
CA SER A 3 16.16 -10.72 -0.80
C SER A 3 15.16 -9.73 -1.38
N ARG A 4 13.87 -10.09 -1.30
CA ARG A 4 12.76 -9.29 -1.81
C ARG A 4 12.47 -8.16 -0.82
N PHE A 5 13.45 -7.29 -0.58
CA PHE A 5 13.18 -6.05 0.14
C PHE A 5 12.19 -5.25 -0.70
N LEU A 6 10.97 -5.09 -0.20
CA LEU A 6 9.97 -4.28 -0.87
C LEU A 6 10.55 -2.86 -0.99
N PRO A 7 10.51 -2.23 -2.18
CA PRO A 7 11.01 -0.86 -2.37
C PRO A 7 10.46 0.14 -1.35
N ARG A 8 9.26 -0.13 -0.80
CA ARG A 8 8.58 0.66 0.22
C ARG A 8 9.20 0.55 1.61
N GLN A 9 9.68 -0.64 1.99
CA GLN A 9 10.32 -0.84 3.29
C GLN A 9 11.61 -0.01 3.37
N ARG A 10 12.43 -0.06 2.30
CA ARG A 10 13.65 0.76 2.22
C ARG A 10 13.40 2.25 2.31
N VAL A 11 12.31 2.75 1.71
CA VAL A 11 11.92 4.17 1.84
C VAL A 11 11.64 4.53 3.30
N VAL A 12 10.89 3.69 4.02
CA VAL A 12 10.55 3.93 5.41
C VAL A 12 11.77 3.86 6.32
N ASP A 13 12.67 2.90 6.09
CA ASP A 13 13.91 2.77 6.86
C ASP A 13 14.77 4.04 6.72
N LEU A 14 15.04 4.47 5.48
CA LEU A 14 15.84 5.66 5.21
C LEU A 14 15.19 6.96 5.74
N TRP A 15 13.86 7.03 5.73
CA TRP A 15 13.13 8.15 6.32
C TRP A 15 13.23 8.16 7.84
N LYS A 16 13.16 6.99 8.50
CA LYS A 16 13.39 6.85 9.94
C LYS A 16 14.82 7.20 10.34
N ASP A 17 15.78 6.94 9.45
CA ASP A 17 17.18 7.37 9.60
C ASP A 17 17.35 8.90 9.41
N GLY A 18 16.27 9.64 9.11
CA GLY A 18 16.27 11.09 9.00
C GLY A 18 16.66 11.63 7.62
N LYS A 19 16.78 10.78 6.60
CA LYS A 19 17.08 11.26 5.24
C LYS A 19 15.90 12.03 4.65
N SER A 20 16.21 13.07 3.86
CA SER A 20 15.21 13.84 3.13
C SER A 20 14.58 13.04 1.98
N GLU A 21 13.31 13.30 1.67
CA GLU A 21 12.58 12.60 0.60
C GLU A 21 13.27 12.70 -0.76
N GLY A 22 13.94 13.83 -1.05
CA GLY A 22 14.69 14.04 -2.28
C GLY A 22 15.92 13.13 -2.38
N SER A 23 16.69 13.01 -1.28
CA SER A 23 17.87 12.14 -1.22
C SER A 23 17.47 10.67 -1.36
N ILE A 24 16.39 10.27 -0.71
CA ILE A 24 15.81 8.92 -0.82
C ILE A 24 15.40 8.62 -2.26
N GLY A 25 14.76 9.59 -2.94
CA GLY A 25 14.36 9.45 -4.34
C GLY A 25 15.55 9.26 -5.28
N GLN A 26 16.64 10.00 -5.08
CA GLN A 26 17.87 9.85 -5.86
C GLN A 26 18.53 8.49 -5.60
N GLU A 27 18.68 8.08 -4.34
CA GLU A 27 19.31 6.82 -3.93
C GLU A 27 18.55 5.59 -4.47
N LEU A 28 17.23 5.62 -4.38
CA LEU A 28 16.37 4.51 -4.82
C LEU A 28 15.87 4.64 -6.26
N ARG A 29 16.32 5.67 -7.00
CA ARG A 29 15.85 5.99 -8.37
C ARG A 29 14.32 6.06 -8.47
N MET A 30 13.68 6.65 -7.47
CA MET A 30 12.23 6.85 -7.41
C MET A 30 11.87 8.34 -7.50
N PRO A 31 10.75 8.68 -8.15
CA PRO A 31 10.23 10.04 -8.10
C PRO A 31 9.96 10.48 -6.66
N LYS A 32 10.26 11.75 -6.33
CA LYS A 32 10.00 12.34 -5.01
C LYS A 32 8.53 12.16 -4.59
N SER A 33 7.59 12.32 -5.53
CA SER A 33 6.16 12.13 -5.27
C SER A 33 5.81 10.70 -4.82
N THR A 34 6.50 9.69 -5.35
CA THR A 34 6.35 8.29 -4.94
C THR A 34 6.87 8.08 -3.52
N VAL A 35 8.04 8.63 -3.21
CA VAL A 35 8.63 8.59 -1.85
C VAL A 35 7.69 9.25 -0.85
N HIS A 36 7.21 10.45 -1.16
CA HIS A 36 6.24 11.18 -0.33
C HIS A 36 4.96 10.36 -0.09
N SER A 37 4.38 9.78 -1.15
CA SER A 37 3.17 8.96 -1.06
C SER A 37 3.36 7.72 -0.18
N ILE A 38 4.55 7.11 -0.20
CA ILE A 38 4.87 5.95 0.66
C ILE A 38 4.95 6.40 2.13
N ILE A 39 5.65 7.51 2.42
CA ILE A 39 5.80 8.04 3.78
C ILE A 39 4.43 8.44 4.35
N VAL A 40 3.61 9.18 3.59
CA VAL A 40 2.27 9.58 4.02
C VAL A 40 1.41 8.36 4.34
N LYS A 41 1.40 7.34 3.47
CA LYS A 41 0.67 6.09 3.75
C LYS A 41 1.19 5.40 5.00
N TYR A 42 2.51 5.27 5.14
CA TYR A 42 3.12 4.66 6.32
C TYR A 42 2.72 5.38 7.61
N ARG A 43 2.69 6.72 7.61
CA ARG A 43 2.25 7.50 8.78
C ARG A 43 0.77 7.28 9.14
N LEU A 44 -0.08 6.97 8.16
CA LEU A 44 -1.51 6.74 8.36
C LEU A 44 -1.82 5.31 8.81
N SER A 45 -1.16 4.31 8.23
CA SER A 45 -1.49 2.90 8.43
C SER A 45 -0.47 2.12 9.26
N ASN A 46 0.69 2.72 9.57
CA ASN A 46 1.85 2.08 10.21
C ASN A 46 2.31 0.78 9.51
N THR A 47 1.98 0.60 8.23
CA THR A 47 2.35 -0.58 7.46
C THR A 47 2.92 -0.20 6.09
N VAL A 48 3.90 -0.98 5.64
CA VAL A 48 4.50 -0.89 4.30
C VAL A 48 3.84 -1.84 3.29
N GLU A 49 2.98 -2.74 3.79
CA GLU A 49 2.31 -3.73 2.98
C GLU A 49 1.20 -3.11 2.14
N ASN A 50 0.97 -3.70 0.97
CA ASN A 50 -0.15 -3.30 0.13
C ASN A 50 -1.44 -3.73 0.81
N LEU A 51 -2.17 -2.76 1.37
CA LEU A 51 -3.53 -2.98 1.84
C LEU A 51 -4.41 -3.47 0.68
N PRO A 52 -5.37 -4.38 0.94
CA PRO A 52 -6.35 -4.74 -0.07
C PRO A 52 -7.05 -3.47 -0.56
N ARG A 53 -7.21 -3.35 -1.88
CA ARG A 53 -7.96 -2.23 -2.45
C ARG A 53 -9.39 -2.33 -1.92
N ASN A 54 -9.90 -1.25 -1.33
CA ASN A 54 -11.34 -1.11 -1.10
C ASN A 54 -12.03 -1.08 -2.46
N GLY A 55 -12.44 -2.25 -2.94
CA GLY A 55 -13.28 -2.39 -4.10
C GLY A 55 -14.72 -1.99 -3.76
N ARG A 56 -15.53 -1.82 -4.80
CA ARG A 56 -16.99 -1.73 -4.63
C ARG A 56 -17.46 -3.04 -3.97
N PRO A 57 -18.18 -3.02 -2.84
CA PRO A 57 -18.75 -4.23 -2.28
C PRO A 57 -19.63 -4.88 -3.36
N GLN A 58 -19.38 -6.15 -3.67
CA GLN A 58 -20.27 -6.91 -4.54
C GLN A 58 -21.65 -6.95 -3.88
N LYS A 59 -22.71 -6.64 -4.64
CA LYS A 59 -24.08 -6.82 -4.17
C LYS A 59 -24.22 -8.27 -3.69
N ALA A 60 -24.45 -8.46 -2.40
CA ALA A 60 -24.77 -9.76 -1.86
C ALA A 60 -26.01 -10.30 -2.60
N LEU A 61 -25.89 -11.45 -3.26
CA LEU A 61 -27.00 -12.18 -3.88
C LEU A 61 -27.92 -12.80 -2.81
N THR A 62 -28.18 -12.12 -1.70
CA THR A 62 -29.04 -12.61 -0.60
C THR A 62 -30.54 -12.48 -0.89
N GLY A 63 -30.91 -12.24 -2.15
CA GLY A 63 -32.29 -11.98 -2.58
C GLY A 63 -32.92 -13.00 -3.53
N TYR A 64 -32.20 -14.00 -4.05
CA TYR A 64 -32.83 -15.09 -4.79
C TYR A 64 -33.46 -16.08 -3.80
N LYS A 65 -34.55 -15.64 -3.15
CA LYS A 65 -35.47 -16.54 -2.44
C LYS A 65 -35.89 -17.61 -3.43
N GLN A 66 -35.49 -18.85 -3.19
CA GLN A 66 -36.03 -20.01 -3.88
C GLN A 66 -37.56 -19.93 -3.76
N ARG A 67 -38.25 -19.66 -4.86
CA ARG A 67 -39.71 -19.80 -4.91
C ARG A 67 -39.96 -21.28 -4.63
N ARG A 68 -40.43 -21.61 -3.42
CA ARG A 68 -40.92 -22.96 -3.15
C ARG A 68 -42.07 -23.19 -4.13
N LYS A 69 -41.92 -24.18 -5.01
CA LYS A 69 -43.04 -24.68 -5.81
C LYS A 69 -44.05 -25.29 -4.84
N ALA A 70 -45.27 -24.77 -4.87
CA ALA A 70 -46.46 -25.45 -4.37
C ALA A 70 -47.02 -26.33 -5.49
#